data_AF-A0A7R9ULC5-F1
#
_entry.id   AF-A0A7R9ULC5-F1
#
_cell.length_a   1.000
_cell.length_b   1.000
_cell.length_c   1.000
_cell.angle_alpha   90.00
_cell.angle_beta   90.00
_cell.angle_gamma   90.00
#
_symmetry.space_group_name_H-M   'P 1'
#
loop_
_entity.id
_entity.type
_entity.pdbx_description
1 polymer ?
#
loop_
_entity_poly.entity_id
_entity_poly.type
_entity_poly.pdbx_seq_one_letter_code
_entity_poly.pdbx_strand_id
1 'polypeptide(L)'
;RLPITIPRHGGQIPIFHDHTPTGRPLGEYHRQPGAHGGRRYLDCAGAPKWRFGEGHGYTAFALREARVLSAHAEAGVRLSCTVANAGVRAGETVVQVYVADPVAELSQPVRRLVAFMRVSLDAGASRELQIGVEARALAYCHRDGARRVDA
;
A
#
# COMPACT_ATOMS: atom_id res chain seq x y z
N ARG A 1 1.28 2.36 13.81
CA ARG A 1 1.07 2.62 12.36
C ARG A 1 -0.31 3.25 12.21
N LEU A 2 -0.48 4.26 11.36
CA LEU A 2 -1.76 4.97 11.23
C LEU A 2 -2.81 4.11 10.50
N PRO A 3 -3.99 3.85 11.10
CA PRO A 3 -5.09 3.12 10.44
C PRO A 3 -5.94 4.02 9.54
N ILE A 4 -5.67 5.32 9.50
CA ILE A 4 -6.36 6.31 8.67
C ILE A 4 -5.33 7.25 8.01
N THR A 5 -5.70 7.86 6.89
CA THR A 5 -4.91 8.94 6.30
C THR A 5 -5.23 10.25 7.03
N ILE A 6 -4.20 11.02 7.42
CA ILE A 6 -4.40 12.30 8.09
C ILE A 6 -4.28 13.44 7.06
N PRO A 7 -5.35 14.22 6.85
CA PRO A 7 -5.32 15.34 5.91
C PRO A 7 -4.40 16.47 6.42
N ARG A 8 -3.96 17.33 5.51
CA ARG A 8 -3.29 18.61 5.86
C ARG A 8 -4.30 19.64 6.36
N HIS A 9 -5.51 19.63 5.80
CA HIS A 9 -6.57 20.59 6.07
C HIS A 9 -7.94 19.94 5.85
N GLY A 10 -9.00 20.43 6.51
CA GLY A 10 -10.35 19.88 6.42
C GLY A 10 -10.92 19.82 5.00
N GLY A 11 -10.54 20.76 4.12
CA GLY A 11 -10.95 20.78 2.71
C GLY A 11 -10.43 19.61 1.86
N GLN A 12 -9.51 18.78 2.37
CA GLN A 12 -9.06 17.57 1.68
C GLN A 12 -9.94 16.35 1.96
N ILE A 13 -10.90 16.46 2.88
CA ILE A 13 -11.78 15.35 3.23
C ILE A 13 -12.84 15.18 2.12
N PRO A 14 -13.06 13.97 1.60
CA PRO A 14 -12.44 12.70 2.00
C PRO A 14 -11.07 12.45 1.33
N ILE A 15 -10.09 11.98 2.12
CA ILE A 15 -8.78 11.49 1.62
C ILE A 15 -8.46 10.14 2.26
N PHE A 16 -8.17 9.16 1.41
CA PHE A 16 -7.93 7.77 1.82
C PHE A 16 -6.96 7.08 0.85
N HIS A 17 -6.37 5.97 1.29
CA HIS A 17 -5.24 5.33 0.62
C HIS A 17 -5.64 4.52 -0.62
N ASP A 18 -6.84 3.96 -0.59
CA ASP A 18 -7.48 3.09 -1.55
C ASP A 18 -8.48 3.87 -2.41
N HIS A 19 -8.06 5.06 -2.86
CA HIS A 19 -8.78 5.84 -3.87
C HIS A 19 -8.55 5.28 -5.27
N THR A 20 -9.48 5.54 -6.17
CA THR A 20 -9.33 5.22 -7.59
C THR A 20 -8.36 6.20 -8.27
N PRO A 21 -7.63 5.76 -9.31
CA PRO A 21 -6.62 6.60 -9.98
C PRO A 21 -7.19 7.85 -10.68
N THR A 22 -8.49 7.85 -11.00
CA THR A 22 -9.16 8.83 -11.90
C THR A 22 -8.60 8.80 -13.33
N GLY A 23 -9.27 9.47 -14.28
CA GLY A 23 -8.77 9.57 -15.66
C GLY A 23 -7.52 10.45 -15.84
N ARG A 24 -7.13 11.21 -14.80
CA ARG A 24 -5.97 12.12 -14.81
C ARG A 24 -5.22 12.04 -13.47
N PRO A 25 -4.45 10.95 -13.23
CA PRO A 25 -3.77 10.76 -11.96
C PRO A 25 -2.69 11.82 -11.72
N LEU A 26 -2.54 12.19 -10.44
CA LEU A 26 -1.49 13.10 -9.99
C LEU A 26 -0.11 12.45 -10.15
N GLY A 27 0.79 13.11 -10.86
CA GLY A 27 2.11 12.57 -11.20
C GLY A 27 2.42 12.78 -12.67
N GLU A 28 2.32 11.73 -13.47
CA GLU A 28 2.70 11.70 -14.89
C GLU A 28 2.04 12.79 -15.73
N TYR A 29 0.74 13.02 -15.53
CA TYR A 29 -0.02 14.10 -16.20
C TYR A 29 0.40 15.51 -15.76
N HIS A 30 0.86 15.66 -14.53
CA HIS A 30 1.17 16.96 -13.94
C HIS A 30 2.67 17.29 -13.87
N ARG A 31 3.52 16.37 -14.37
CA ARG A 31 4.93 16.64 -14.70
C ARG A 31 5.09 17.25 -16.10
N GLN A 32 4.01 17.37 -16.87
CA GLN A 32 4.02 17.98 -18.21
C GLN A 32 4.15 19.51 -18.11
N PRO A 33 4.92 20.17 -19.01
CA PRO A 33 4.97 21.62 -19.10
C PRO A 33 3.57 22.22 -19.30
N GLY A 34 3.15 23.15 -18.45
CA GLY A 34 1.84 23.81 -18.50
C GLY A 34 0.75 23.20 -17.63
N ALA A 35 0.95 22.01 -17.06
CA ALA A 35 0.11 21.54 -15.96
C ALA A 35 0.38 22.39 -14.72
N HIS A 36 -0.64 22.61 -13.87
CA HIS A 36 -0.54 23.40 -12.62
C HIS A 36 0.37 22.73 -11.56
N GLY A 37 1.65 22.52 -11.89
CA GLY A 37 2.75 22.16 -11.01
C GLY A 37 2.58 20.90 -10.17
N GLY A 38 1.94 19.83 -10.68
CA GLY A 38 1.77 18.62 -9.85
C GLY A 38 0.65 18.70 -8.81
N ARG A 39 -0.10 19.81 -8.74
CA ARG A 39 -1.00 20.09 -7.61
C ARG A 39 -2.43 19.63 -7.91
N ARG A 40 -3.00 18.85 -6.97
CA ARG A 40 -4.44 18.49 -6.95
C ARG A 40 -5.32 19.69 -6.60
N TYR A 41 -4.79 20.57 -5.76
CA TYR A 41 -5.48 21.73 -5.21
C TYR A 41 -4.64 22.98 -5.50
N LEU A 42 -5.30 24.11 -5.77
CA LEU A 42 -4.60 25.36 -6.07
C LEU A 42 -3.86 25.93 -4.85
N ASP A 43 -4.44 25.73 -3.68
CA ASP A 43 -4.04 26.32 -2.40
C ASP A 43 -3.07 25.45 -1.58
N CYS A 44 -3.02 24.14 -1.82
CA CYS A 44 -2.20 23.22 -1.03
C CYS A 44 -1.57 22.09 -1.85
N ALA A 45 -0.73 21.28 -1.20
CA ALA A 45 -0.17 20.07 -1.78
C ALA A 45 -1.24 18.95 -1.81
N GLY A 46 -1.30 18.18 -2.90
CA GLY A 46 -2.28 17.08 -3.02
C GLY A 46 -2.00 15.89 -2.10
N ALA A 47 -0.78 15.74 -1.61
CA ALA A 47 -0.40 14.66 -0.69
C ALA A 47 -0.94 14.92 0.74
N PRO A 48 -1.33 13.87 1.48
CA PRO A 48 -1.75 14.01 2.88
C PRO A 48 -0.60 14.49 3.78
N LYS A 49 -0.93 14.84 5.03
CA LYS A 49 0.07 15.17 6.05
C LYS A 49 0.80 13.91 6.50
N TRP A 50 0.04 12.86 6.80
CA TRP A 50 0.55 11.52 7.10
C TRP A 50 -0.29 10.47 6.37
N ARG A 51 0.38 9.49 5.78
CA ARG A 51 -0.26 8.44 4.97
C ARG A 51 -0.79 7.33 5.86
N PHE A 52 -1.81 6.62 5.38
CA PHE A 52 -2.17 5.31 5.93
C PHE A 52 -0.93 4.42 6.02
N GLY A 53 -0.81 3.70 7.13
CA GLY A 53 0.31 2.80 7.39
C GLY A 53 1.60 3.51 7.81
N GLU A 54 1.67 4.84 7.81
CA GLU A 54 2.84 5.58 8.27
C GLU A 54 3.03 5.44 9.80
N GLY A 55 4.27 5.55 10.24
CA GLY A 55 4.65 5.43 11.65
C GLY A 55 6.16 5.36 11.79
N HIS A 56 6.68 6.19 12.68
CA HIS A 56 8.09 6.18 13.05
C HIS A 56 8.29 5.28 14.28
N GLY A 57 9.52 4.81 14.46
CA GLY A 57 9.96 4.08 15.63
C GLY A 57 11.36 4.54 16.04
N TYR A 58 11.84 4.05 17.18
CA TYR A 58 13.17 4.38 17.71
C TYR A 58 14.31 3.58 17.08
N THR A 59 14.00 2.67 16.15
CA THR A 59 14.98 1.90 15.38
C THR A 59 14.61 1.89 13.90
N ALA A 60 15.59 1.61 13.05
CA ALA A 60 15.41 1.57 11.60
C ALA A 60 15.23 0.12 11.13
N PHE A 61 14.19 -0.12 10.32
CA PHE A 61 13.96 -1.41 9.69
C PHE A 61 14.18 -1.33 8.19
N ALA A 62 14.84 -2.34 7.63
CA ALA A 62 15.02 -2.51 6.19
C ALA A 62 14.24 -3.75 5.72
N LEU A 63 13.52 -3.60 4.61
CA LEU A 63 12.92 -4.71 3.86
C LEU A 63 13.83 -5.03 2.68
N ARG A 64 14.11 -6.32 2.47
CA ARG A 64 14.98 -6.81 1.39
C ARG A 64 14.38 -8.05 0.74
N GLU A 65 14.82 -8.35 -0.47
CA GLU A 65 14.55 -9.64 -1.15
C GLU A 65 13.06 -10.01 -1.26
N ALA A 66 12.21 -9.00 -1.43
CA ALA A 66 10.78 -9.21 -1.62
C ALA A 66 10.54 -9.95 -2.94
N ARG A 67 9.91 -11.13 -2.87
CA ARG A 67 9.65 -11.98 -4.04
C ARG A 67 8.32 -12.72 -3.92
N VAL A 68 7.71 -13.00 -5.07
CA VAL A 68 6.56 -13.90 -5.16
C VAL A 68 7.07 -15.33 -5.21
N LEU A 69 6.62 -16.17 -4.29
CA LEU A 69 6.95 -17.59 -4.26
C LEU A 69 6.00 -18.43 -5.12
N SER A 70 4.71 -18.08 -5.10
CA SER A 70 3.67 -18.73 -5.92
C SER A 70 2.50 -17.78 -6.10
N ALA A 71 1.84 -17.81 -7.25
CA ALA A 71 0.61 -17.06 -7.51
C ALA A 71 -0.36 -17.94 -8.31
N HIS A 72 -1.57 -18.13 -7.78
CA HIS A 72 -2.63 -18.91 -8.41
C HIS A 72 -3.98 -18.20 -8.18
N ALA A 73 -4.82 -18.14 -9.21
CA ALA A 73 -6.11 -17.46 -9.13
C ALA A 73 -7.01 -18.01 -8.00
N GLU A 74 -7.01 -19.33 -7.79
CA GLU A 74 -7.85 -19.98 -6.79
C GLU A 74 -7.18 -20.12 -5.42
N ALA A 75 -5.87 -20.38 -5.38
CA ALA A 75 -5.14 -20.61 -4.13
C ALA A 75 -4.55 -19.33 -3.51
N GLY A 76 -4.53 -18.22 -4.26
CA GLY A 76 -3.96 -16.95 -3.83
C GLY A 76 -2.46 -16.84 -4.10
N VAL A 77 -1.79 -15.97 -3.35
CA VAL A 77 -0.39 -15.59 -3.55
C VAL A 77 0.41 -15.85 -2.29
N ARG A 78 1.61 -16.42 -2.44
CA ARG A 78 2.62 -16.50 -1.37
C ARG A 78 3.78 -15.60 -1.70
N LEU A 79 4.20 -14.80 -0.74
CA LEU A 79 5.30 -13.85 -0.83
C LEU A 79 6.36 -14.20 0.19
N SER A 80 7.63 -13.93 -0.11
CA SER A 80 8.71 -13.86 0.87
C SER A 80 9.30 -12.46 0.92
N CYS A 81 9.70 -12.00 2.10
CA CYS A 81 10.59 -10.87 2.27
C CYS A 81 11.44 -11.02 3.54
N THR A 82 12.64 -10.44 3.52
CA THR A 82 13.51 -10.38 4.68
C THR A 82 13.32 -9.02 5.37
N VAL A 83 12.99 -9.05 6.67
CA VAL A 83 12.96 -7.86 7.53
C VAL A 83 14.23 -7.85 8.37
N ALA A 84 14.97 -6.75 8.37
CA ALA A 84 16.15 -6.56 9.21
C ALA A 84 15.99 -5.31 10.07
N ASN A 85 16.29 -5.43 11.37
CA ASN A 85 16.47 -4.29 12.26
C ASN A 85 17.90 -3.76 12.09
N ALA A 86 18.04 -2.66 11.36
CA ALA A 86 19.31 -2.02 11.04
C ALA A 86 19.75 -0.96 12.06
N GLY A 87 19.01 -0.79 13.17
CA GLY A 87 19.36 0.14 14.23
C GLY A 87 19.97 -0.54 15.46
N VAL A 88 20.24 0.28 16.48
CA VAL A 88 20.94 -0.12 17.73
C VAL A 88 19.99 -0.44 18.89
N ARG A 89 18.68 -0.47 18.63
CA ARG A 89 17.64 -0.75 19.64
C ARG A 89 16.72 -1.86 19.14
N ALA A 90 16.25 -2.70 20.07
CA ALA A 90 15.13 -3.59 19.79
C ALA A 90 13.89 -2.77 19.41
N GLY A 91 13.01 -3.34 18.58
CA GLY A 91 11.79 -2.66 18.18
C GLY A 91 10.82 -3.55 17.46
N GLU A 92 9.68 -2.96 17.10
CA GLU A 92 8.61 -3.61 16.36
C GLU A 92 8.30 -2.82 15.09
N THR A 93 8.02 -3.52 14.00
CA THR A 93 7.50 -2.94 12.76
C THR A 93 6.32 -3.75 12.23
N VAL A 94 5.57 -3.15 11.30
CA VAL A 94 4.48 -3.81 10.60
C VAL A 94 4.83 -3.83 9.11
N VAL A 95 4.99 -5.02 8.56
CA VAL A 95 5.11 -5.26 7.13
C VAL A 95 3.71 -5.26 6.53
N GLN A 96 3.51 -4.49 5.46
CA GLN A 96 2.20 -4.31 4.82
C GLN A 96 2.29 -4.79 3.37
N VAL A 97 1.33 -5.60 2.95
CA VAL A 97 1.20 -6.10 1.59
C VAL A 97 0.02 -5.42 0.92
N TYR A 98 0.30 -4.80 -0.22
CA TYR A 98 -0.69 -4.11 -1.02
C TYR A 98 -0.84 -4.79 -2.37
N VAL A 99 -2.08 -4.86 -2.88
CA VAL A 99 -2.38 -5.27 -4.25
C VAL A 99 -2.84 -4.06 -5.06
N ALA A 100 -2.46 -4.02 -6.33
CA ALA A 100 -3.00 -3.09 -7.31
C ALA A 100 -3.42 -3.90 -8.54
N ASP A 101 -4.62 -3.62 -9.03
CA ASP A 101 -5.16 -4.23 -10.24
C ASP A 101 -5.42 -3.11 -11.26
N PRO A 102 -4.48 -2.87 -12.19
CA PRO A 102 -4.56 -1.73 -13.10
C PRO A 102 -5.58 -1.92 -14.23
N VAL A 103 -5.99 -3.16 -14.52
CA VAL A 103 -6.88 -3.50 -15.64
C VAL A 103 -7.91 -4.51 -15.14
N ALA A 104 -9.10 -3.99 -14.83
CA ALA A 104 -10.21 -4.75 -14.26
C ALA A 104 -11.54 -4.29 -14.88
N GLU A 105 -12.60 -5.07 -14.71
CA GLU A 105 -13.96 -4.72 -15.18
C GLU A 105 -14.45 -3.38 -14.62
N LEU A 106 -14.11 -3.10 -13.36
CA LEU A 106 -14.41 -1.86 -12.66
C LEU A 106 -13.12 -1.22 -12.15
N SER A 107 -13.06 0.12 -12.16
CA SER A 107 -11.89 0.86 -11.68
C SER A 107 -11.55 0.48 -10.24
N GLN A 108 -10.42 -0.20 -10.07
CA GLN A 108 -9.92 -0.60 -8.76
C GLN A 108 -9.11 0.53 -8.12
N PRO A 109 -8.98 0.53 -6.78
CA PRO A 109 -8.09 1.43 -6.09
C PRO A 109 -6.63 1.32 -6.55
N VAL A 110 -5.90 2.44 -6.47
CA VAL A 110 -4.47 2.50 -6.81
C VAL A 110 -3.62 1.48 -6.05
N ARG A 111 -4.05 1.14 -4.83
CA ARG A 111 -3.57 0.01 -4.04
C ARG A 111 -4.53 -0.29 -2.90
N ARG A 112 -4.72 -1.56 -2.54
CA ARG A 112 -5.51 -2.02 -1.38
C ARG A 112 -4.63 -2.84 -0.44
N LEU A 113 -4.75 -2.64 0.87
CA LEU A 113 -4.08 -3.49 1.85
C LEU A 113 -4.74 -4.87 1.88
N VAL A 114 -3.97 -5.94 1.64
CA VAL A 114 -4.48 -7.33 1.59
C VAL A 114 -3.93 -8.22 2.70
N ALA A 115 -2.75 -7.88 3.24
CA ALA A 115 -2.18 -8.56 4.40
C ALA A 115 -1.24 -7.63 5.15
N PHE A 116 -1.03 -7.91 6.44
CA PHE A 116 0.02 -7.28 7.22
C PHE A 116 0.55 -8.24 8.27
N MET A 117 1.81 -8.06 8.66
CA MET A 117 2.44 -8.87 9.70
C MET A 117 3.26 -7.97 10.63
N ARG A 118 3.10 -8.19 11.92
CA ARG A 118 3.83 -7.48 12.97
C ARG A 118 5.06 -8.27 13.36
N VAL A 119 6.20 -7.61 13.42
CA VAL A 119 7.51 -8.26 13.59
C VAL A 119 8.28 -7.52 14.66
N SER A 120 8.62 -8.23 15.73
CA SER A 120 9.56 -7.75 16.74
C SER A 120 10.95 -8.32 16.44
N LEU A 121 11.98 -7.47 16.48
CA LEU A 121 13.37 -7.87 16.26
C LEU A 121 14.28 -7.11 17.22
N ASP A 122 15.27 -7.82 17.77
CA ASP A 122 16.40 -7.21 18.46
C ASP A 122 17.26 -6.39 17.51
N ALA A 123 18.16 -5.57 18.07
CA ALA A 123 19.10 -4.78 17.28
C ALA A 123 19.99 -5.70 16.42
N GLY A 124 20.11 -5.40 15.12
CA GLY A 124 20.90 -6.19 14.17
C GLY A 124 20.26 -7.50 13.71
N ALA A 125 19.15 -7.94 14.31
CA ALA A 125 18.49 -9.19 13.93
C ALA A 125 17.75 -9.07 12.59
N SER A 126 17.65 -10.17 11.87
CA SER A 126 16.85 -10.31 10.66
C SER A 126 15.94 -11.54 10.71
N ARG A 127 14.84 -11.48 9.97
CA ARG A 127 13.88 -12.56 9.86
C ARG A 127 13.30 -12.59 8.45
N GLU A 128 13.35 -13.76 7.81
CA GLU A 128 12.58 -14.03 6.60
C GLU A 128 11.12 -14.28 6.99
N LEU A 129 10.21 -13.60 6.30
CA LEU A 129 8.77 -13.76 6.45
C LEU A 129 8.21 -14.41 5.20
N GLN A 130 7.32 -15.38 5.39
CA GLN A 130 6.44 -15.86 4.33
C GLN A 130 5.03 -15.37 4.61
N ILE A 131 4.44 -14.68 3.64
CA ILE A 131 3.12 -14.05 3.76
C ILE A 131 2.20 -14.67 2.72
N GLY A 132 1.15 -15.34 3.19
CA GLY A 132 0.06 -15.85 2.36
C GLY A 132 -1.04 -14.81 2.21
N VAL A 133 -1.47 -14.59 0.97
CA VAL A 133 -2.64 -13.79 0.61
C VAL A 133 -3.64 -14.73 -0.06
N GLU A 134 -4.76 -14.99 0.59
CA GLU A 134 -5.80 -15.85 0.02
C GLU A 134 -6.42 -15.23 -1.23
N ALA A 135 -6.88 -16.06 -2.18
CA ALA A 135 -7.58 -15.60 -3.38
C ALA A 135 -8.77 -14.68 -3.05
N ARG A 136 -9.49 -14.99 -1.95
CA ARG A 136 -10.60 -14.15 -1.47
C ARG A 136 -10.16 -12.72 -1.17
N ALA A 137 -8.90 -12.44 -0.82
CA ALA A 137 -8.44 -11.07 -0.54
C ALA A 137 -8.20 -10.26 -1.83
N LEU A 138 -8.00 -10.96 -2.95
CA LEU A 138 -7.80 -10.39 -4.28
C LEU A 138 -9.14 -10.07 -4.95
N ALA A 139 -10.15 -10.89 -4.71
CA ALA A 139 -11.48 -10.76 -5.30
C ALA A 139 -12.17 -9.41 -4.98
N TYR A 140 -12.89 -8.88 -5.98
CA TYR A 140 -13.71 -7.68 -5.87
C TYR A 140 -15.12 -7.94 -6.41
N CYS A 141 -16.05 -7.01 -6.17
CA CYS A 141 -17.42 -7.13 -6.67
C CYS A 141 -17.52 -6.61 -8.10
N HIS A 142 -18.05 -7.44 -9.00
CA HIS A 142 -18.27 -7.10 -10.40
C HIS A 142 -19.60 -6.38 -10.61
N ARG A 143 -19.90 -5.98 -11.85
CA ARG A 143 -21.12 -5.23 -12.18
C ARG A 143 -22.40 -6.02 -11.89
N ASP A 144 -22.35 -7.34 -12.00
CA ASP A 144 -23.44 -8.26 -11.67
C ASP A 144 -23.61 -8.50 -10.15
N GLY A 145 -22.76 -7.89 -9.32
CA GLY A 145 -22.74 -8.06 -7.88
C GLY A 145 -22.02 -9.32 -7.41
N ALA A 146 -21.53 -10.18 -8.31
CA ALA A 146 -20.77 -11.36 -7.95
C ALA A 146 -19.34 -10.98 -7.54
N ARG A 147 -18.80 -11.71 -6.55
CA ARG A 147 -17.44 -11.51 -6.06
C ARG A 147 -16.51 -12.56 -6.65
N ARG A 148 -15.60 -12.16 -7.53
CA ARG A 148 -14.65 -13.05 -8.21
C ARG A 148 -13.28 -12.36 -8.38
N VAL A 149 -12.31 -13.15 -8.81
CA VAL A 149 -10.98 -12.68 -9.21
C VAL A 149 -10.97 -12.65 -10.73
N ASP A 150 -10.45 -11.58 -11.33
CA ASP A 150 -10.24 -11.54 -12.78
C ASP A 150 -9.19 -12.57 -13.21
N ALA A 151 -9.35 -13.09 -14.42
CA ALA A 151 -8.48 -14.11 -15.00
C ALA A 151 -7.16 -13.52 -15.53
#